data_AF-A0A0K8MXQ6-F1
#
_entry.id   AF-A0A0K8MXQ6-F1
#
_cell.length_a   1.000
_cell.length_b   1.000
_cell.length_c   1.000
_cell.angle_alpha   90.00
_cell.angle_beta   90.00
_cell.angle_gamma   90.00
#
_symmetry.space_group_name_H-M   'P 1'
#
loop_
_entity.id
_entity.type
_entity.pdbx_description
1 polymer ?
#
loop_
_entity_poly.entity_id
_entity_poly.type
_entity_poly.pdbx_seq_one_letter_code
_entity_poly.pdbx_strand_id
1 'polypeptide(L)'
;MKNEPILRDERFYAVENASYKIGFTIFTFGLFAVILYRSIFRHEANWDLFALIVIASGAATIYQGVHKVLPFPWKKLVLYMVGVAVLAAITTWILVALK
;
A
#
# COMPACT_ATOMS: atom_id res chain seq x y z
N MET A 1 31.66 29.54 -14.18
CA MET A 1 30.56 28.63 -13.80
C MET A 1 30.10 27.92 -15.07
N LYS A 2 30.02 26.59 -15.07
CA LYS A 2 29.65 25.80 -16.24
C LYS A 2 28.13 25.90 -16.42
N ASN A 3 27.65 26.55 -17.49
CA ASN A 3 26.23 26.69 -17.81
C ASN A 3 25.69 25.41 -18.46
N GLU A 4 25.83 24.27 -17.79
CA GLU A 4 25.18 23.05 -18.25
C GLU A 4 23.70 23.08 -17.84
N PRO A 5 22.76 22.79 -18.76
CA PRO A 5 21.34 22.77 -18.42
C PRO A 5 21.07 21.71 -17.35
N ILE A 6 20.48 22.13 -16.22
CA ILE A 6 20.06 21.23 -15.16
C ILE A 6 18.84 20.45 -15.67
N LEU A 7 19.08 19.20 -16.10
CA LEU A 7 18.05 18.35 -16.70
C LEU A 7 16.98 17.87 -15.71
N ARG A 8 17.37 17.64 -14.44
CA ARG A 8 16.47 17.24 -13.35
C ARG A 8 16.92 17.91 -12.06
N ASP A 9 16.11 18.83 -11.57
CA ASP A 9 16.30 19.52 -10.30
C ASP A 9 15.56 18.80 -9.16
N GLU A 10 15.70 19.30 -7.94
CA GLU A 10 14.99 18.80 -6.77
C GLU A 10 13.46 18.85 -6.92
N ARG A 11 12.94 19.87 -7.62
CA ARG A 11 11.52 20.05 -7.87
C ARG A 11 10.97 18.96 -8.79
N PHE A 12 11.74 18.58 -9.81
CA PHE A 12 11.40 17.48 -10.71
C PHE A 12 11.16 16.19 -9.92
N TYR A 13 12.11 15.80 -9.07
CA TYR A 13 11.99 14.57 -8.28
C TYR A 13 10.86 14.64 -7.24
N ALA A 14 10.62 15.80 -6.64
CA ALA A 14 9.51 16.00 -5.71
C ALA A 14 8.14 15.77 -6.39
N VAL A 15 7.95 16.35 -7.58
CA VAL A 15 6.70 16.19 -8.35
C VAL A 15 6.56 14.77 -8.89
N GLU A 16 7.65 14.18 -9.40
CA GLU A 16 7.66 12.79 -9.89
C GLU A 16 7.24 11.82 -8.77
N ASN A 17 7.81 11.93 -7.57
CA ASN A 17 7.46 11.08 -6.44
C ASN A 17 6.03 11.33 -5.92
N ALA A 18 5.56 12.58 -5.92
CA ALA A 18 4.17 12.89 -5.58
C ALA A 18 3.18 12.26 -6.57
N SER A 19 3.52 12.26 -7.87
CA SER A 19 2.69 11.63 -8.90
C SER A 19 2.56 10.11 -8.67
N TYR A 20 3.67 9.42 -8.33
CA TYR A 20 3.65 8.00 -8.02
C TYR A 20 2.81 7.69 -6.77
N LYS A 21 2.90 8.52 -5.73
CA LYS A 21 2.08 8.36 -4.52
C LYS A 21 0.59 8.48 -4.84
N ILE A 22 0.19 9.48 -5.63
CA ILE A 22 -1.20 9.68 -6.03
C ILE A 22 -1.68 8.49 -6.86
N GLY A 23 -0.91 8.08 -7.87
CA GLY A 23 -1.24 6.93 -8.71
C GLY A 23 -1.41 5.65 -7.89
N PHE A 24 -0.44 5.33 -7.02
CA PHE A 24 -0.50 4.17 -6.14
C PHE A 24 -1.71 4.20 -5.20
N THR A 25 -2.07 5.38 -4.67
CA THR A 25 -3.25 5.55 -3.81
C THR A 25 -4.52 5.23 -4.59
N ILE A 26 -4.70 5.82 -5.78
CA ILE A 26 -5.87 5.58 -6.63
C ILE A 26 -5.97 4.11 -7.00
N PHE A 27 -4.87 3.48 -7.42
CA PHE A 27 -4.86 2.06 -7.78
C PHE A 27 -5.22 1.16 -6.59
N THR A 28 -4.64 1.43 -5.41
CA THR A 28 -4.88 0.60 -4.22
C THR A 28 -6.34 0.70 -3.76
N PHE A 29 -6.88 1.92 -3.63
CA PHE A 29 -8.28 2.10 -3.23
C PHE A 29 -9.26 1.64 -4.30
N GLY A 30 -8.93 1.82 -5.59
CA GLY A 30 -9.70 1.25 -6.69
C GLY A 30 -9.76 -0.27 -6.63
N LEU A 31 -8.63 -0.93 -6.34
CA LEU A 31 -8.57 -2.39 -6.21
C LEU A 31 -9.36 -2.88 -5.00
N PHE A 32 -9.33 -2.16 -3.87
CA PHE A 32 -10.21 -2.45 -2.73
C PHE A 32 -11.69 -2.31 -3.08
N ALA A 33 -12.08 -1.29 -3.86
CA ALA A 33 -13.47 -1.15 -4.31
C ALA A 33 -13.90 -2.34 -5.20
N VAL A 34 -13.02 -2.81 -6.09
CA VAL A 34 -13.27 -4.01 -6.91
C VAL A 34 -13.43 -5.26 -6.04
N ILE A 35 -12.56 -5.44 -5.05
CA ILE A 35 -12.66 -6.53 -4.07
C ILE A 35 -14.02 -6.50 -3.36
N LEU A 36 -14.47 -5.34 -2.88
CA LEU A 36 -15.77 -5.21 -2.21
C LEU A 36 -16.92 -5.56 -3.15
N TYR A 37 -16.91 -5.03 -4.37
CA TYR A 37 -17.93 -5.34 -5.37
C TYR A 37 -17.98 -6.84 -5.68
N ARG A 38 -16.84 -7.45 -5.94
CA ARG A 38 -16.72 -8.88 -6.26
C ARG A 38 -17.12 -9.77 -5.08
N SER A 39 -16.79 -9.38 -3.86
CA SER A 39 -17.21 -10.08 -2.63
C SER A 39 -18.73 -10.02 -2.41
N ILE A 40 -19.33 -8.83 -2.56
CA ILE A 40 -20.74 -8.60 -2.19
C ILE A 40 -21.68 -9.10 -3.27
N PHE A 41 -21.42 -8.76 -4.54
CA PHE A 41 -22.36 -9.02 -5.63
C PHE A 41 -22.11 -10.35 -6.35
N ARG A 42 -20.86 -10.83 -6.36
CA ARG A 42 -20.49 -12.06 -7.08
C ARG A 42 -20.13 -13.23 -6.17
N HIS A 43 -19.95 -12.99 -4.87
CA HIS A 43 -19.53 -14.00 -3.89
C HIS A 43 -18.26 -14.76 -4.30
N GLU A 44 -17.40 -14.13 -5.09
CA GLU A 44 -16.16 -14.74 -5.56
C GLU A 44 -15.02 -14.56 -4.55
N ALA A 45 -14.05 -15.47 -4.59
CA ALA A 45 -12.82 -15.35 -3.83
C ALA A 45 -11.99 -14.15 -4.36
N ASN A 46 -11.51 -13.30 -3.46
CA ASN A 46 -10.77 -12.07 -3.79
C ASN A 46 -9.28 -12.13 -3.45
N TRP A 47 -8.77 -13.33 -3.16
CA TRP A 47 -7.41 -13.55 -2.67
C TRP A 47 -6.35 -13.14 -3.69
N ASP A 48 -6.64 -13.28 -4.98
CA ASP A 48 -5.80 -12.81 -6.09
C ASP A 48 -5.57 -11.29 -6.03
N LEU A 49 -6.64 -10.51 -5.91
CA LEU A 49 -6.57 -9.05 -5.84
C LEU A 49 -5.94 -8.59 -4.52
N PHE A 50 -6.25 -9.25 -3.41
CA PHE A 50 -5.59 -8.99 -2.13
C PHE A 50 -4.08 -9.28 -2.20
N ALA A 51 -3.67 -10.40 -2.80
CA ALA A 51 -2.27 -10.74 -2.97
C ALA A 51 -1.53 -9.69 -3.80
N LEU A 52 -2.16 -9.15 -4.85
CA LEU A 52 -1.58 -8.06 -5.64
C LEU A 52 -1.32 -6.80 -4.79
N ILE A 53 -2.26 -6.40 -3.94
CA ILE A 53 -2.06 -5.25 -3.02
C ILE A 53 -0.88 -5.51 -2.08
N VAL A 54 -0.84 -6.72 -1.49
CA VAL A 54 0.20 -7.09 -0.53
C VAL A 54 1.57 -7.15 -1.19
N ILE A 55 1.69 -7.77 -2.37
CA ILE A 55 2.96 -7.88 -3.10
C ILE A 55 3.46 -6.50 -3.53
N ALA A 56 2.60 -5.66 -4.11
CA ALA A 56 2.99 -4.32 -4.57
C ALA A 56 3.45 -3.44 -3.40
N SER A 57 2.67 -3.41 -2.32
CA SER A 57 3.01 -2.65 -1.11
C SER A 57 4.27 -3.20 -0.42
N GLY A 58 4.40 -4.52 -0.37
CA GLY A 58 5.55 -5.21 0.21
C GLY A 58 6.84 -4.90 -0.55
N ALA A 59 6.81 -4.96 -1.89
CA ALA A 59 7.96 -4.63 -2.73
C ALA A 59 8.44 -3.19 -2.49
N ALA A 60 7.52 -2.22 -2.46
CA ALA A 60 7.85 -0.81 -2.16
C ALA A 60 8.44 -0.65 -0.75
N THR A 61 7.86 -1.32 0.24
CA THR A 61 8.30 -1.25 1.64
C THR A 61 9.69 -1.87 1.83
N ILE A 62 9.95 -3.02 1.22
CA ILE A 62 11.26 -3.68 1.24
C ILE A 62 12.30 -2.78 0.57
N TYR A 63 11.99 -2.24 -0.60
CA TYR A 63 12.91 -1.35 -1.31
C TYR A 63 13.27 -0.11 -0.48
N GLN A 64 12.29 0.55 0.12
CA GLN A 64 12.51 1.70 1.02
C GLN A 64 13.29 1.29 2.28
N GLY A 65 13.04 0.10 2.81
CA GLY A 65 13.72 -0.40 3.99
C GLY A 65 15.20 -0.73 3.76
N VAL A 66 15.53 -1.32 2.60
CA VAL A 66 16.92 -1.57 2.18
C VAL A 66 17.69 -0.27 2.01
N HIS A 67 17.05 0.76 1.44
CA HIS A 67 17.66 2.08 1.24
C HIS A 67 17.58 2.98 2.47
N LYS A 68 17.08 2.48 3.61
CA LYS A 68 16.96 3.22 4.88
C LYS A 68 16.15 4.53 4.77
N VAL A 69 15.17 4.57 3.86
CA VAL A 69 14.27 5.71 3.64
C VAL A 69 12.98 5.58 4.46
N LEU A 70 12.80 4.47 5.19
CA LEU A 70 11.64 4.26 6.06
C LEU A 70 11.56 5.36 7.15
N PRO A 71 10.43 6.04 7.30
CA PRO A 71 10.27 7.10 8.31
C PRO A 71 10.23 6.59 9.75
N PHE A 72 10.16 5.28 9.96
CA PHE A 72 10.12 4.64 11.29
C PHE A 72 10.88 3.31 11.29
N PRO A 73 11.33 2.82 12.47
CA PRO A 73 12.05 1.55 12.56
C PRO A 73 11.15 0.36 12.22
N TRP A 74 11.76 -0.71 11.70
CA TRP A 74 11.10 -1.97 11.33
C TRP A 74 10.18 -2.54 12.41
N LYS A 75 10.57 -2.42 13.70
CA LYS A 75 9.74 -2.89 14.82
C LYS A 75 8.36 -2.20 14.87
N LYS A 76 8.31 -0.89 14.59
CA LYS A 76 7.04 -0.13 14.54
C LYS A 76 6.21 -0.53 13.33
N LEU A 77 6.84 -0.72 12.17
CA LEU A 77 6.14 -1.21 10.97
C LEU A 77 5.49 -2.57 11.24
N VAL A 78 6.24 -3.53 11.80
CA VAL A 78 5.72 -4.86 12.15
C VAL A 78 4.59 -4.75 13.16
N LEU A 79 4.72 -3.89 14.18
CA LEU A 79 3.65 -3.63 15.14
C LEU A 79 2.36 -3.15 14.46
N TYR A 80 2.46 -2.21 13.52
CA TYR A 80 1.29 -1.73 12.76
C TYR A 80 0.66 -2.83 11.92
N MET A 81 1.47 -3.65 11.23
CA MET A 81 0.97 -4.77 10.42
C MET A 81 0.24 -5.80 11.29
N VAL A 82 0.82 -6.17 12.43
CA VAL A 82 0.19 -7.09 13.39
C VAL A 82 -1.10 -6.48 13.95
N GLY A 83 -1.08 -5.19 14.31
CA GLY A 83 -2.27 -4.49 14.80
C GLY A 83 -3.42 -4.53 13.80
N VAL A 84 -3.15 -4.25 12.52
CA VAL A 84 -4.16 -4.33 11.45
C VAL A 84 -4.67 -5.76 11.26
N ALA A 85 -3.78 -6.76 11.28
CA ALA A 85 -4.17 -8.17 11.14
C ALA A 85 -5.06 -8.64 12.31
N VAL A 86 -4.73 -8.25 13.54
CA VAL A 86 -5.52 -8.55 14.73
C VAL A 86 -6.90 -7.88 14.64
N LEU A 87 -6.97 -6.61 14.25
CA LEU A 87 -8.23 -5.91 14.05
C LEU A 87 -9.10 -6.60 12.99
N ALA A 88 -8.52 -6.98 11.86
CA ALA A 88 -9.22 -7.73 10.82
C ALA A 88 -9.78 -9.05 11.36
N ALA A 89 -8.96 -9.84 12.07
CA ALA A 89 -9.39 -11.10 12.69
C ALA A 89 -10.55 -10.91 13.69
N ILE A 90 -10.46 -9.89 14.57
CA ILE A 90 -11.53 -9.57 15.51
C ILE A 90 -12.81 -9.19 14.77
N THR A 91 -12.74 -8.34 13.74
CA THR A 91 -13.92 -7.95 12.96
C THR A 91 -14.58 -9.15 12.28
N THR A 92 -13.81 -10.05 11.68
CA THR A 92 -14.34 -11.27 11.08
C THR A 92 -14.98 -12.18 12.12
N TRP A 93 -14.34 -12.35 13.29
CA TRP A 93 -14.91 -13.15 14.38
C TRP A 93 -16.25 -12.58 14.87
N ILE A 94 -16.35 -11.27 15.09
CA ILE A 94 -17.60 -10.60 15.48
C ILE A 94 -18.68 -10.83 14.41
N LEU A 95 -18.36 -10.65 13.13
CA LEU A 95 -19.32 -10.86 12.03
C LEU A 95 -19.83 -12.30 11.96
N VAL A 96 -18.99 -13.28 12.27
CA VAL A 96 -19.38 -14.69 12.31
C VAL A 96 -20.22 -14.99 13.55
N ALA A 97 -19.87 -14.43 14.72
CA ALA A 97 -20.58 -14.67 15.97
C ALA A 97 -21.96 -13.99 16.05
N LEU A 98 -22.18 -12.91 15.29
CA LEU A 98 -23.46 -12.20 15.19
C LEU A 98 -24.45 -12.84 14.20
N LYS A 99 -24.01 -13.86 13.45
CA LYS A 99 -24.82 -14.57 12.46
C LYS A 99 -25.48 -15.79 13.08
#